data_AF-A0A4Y2TL05-F1
#
_entry.id   AF-A0A4Y2TL05-F1
#
_cell.length_a   1.000
_cell.length_b   1.000
_cell.length_c   1.000
_cell.angle_alpha   90.00
_cell.angle_beta   90.00
_cell.angle_gamma   90.00
#
_symmetry.space_group_name_H-M   'P 1'
#
loop_
_entity.id
_entity.type
_entity.pdbx_description
1 polymer ?
#
loop_
_entity_poly.entity_id
_entity_poly.type
_entity_poly.pdbx_seq_one_letter_code
_entity_poly.pdbx_strand_id
1 'polypeptide(L)'
;MEHVLQTLRPLEDELGVEQIIKALNLNQGGCTANQCRETIYDLINKSEDDVTGKIFSIICGMVEKLRPDMKKFVFHLAWAPEKLDAENVSDSSLVGELGHHSSDPLQQPAASQLRPALGYDVDRLDARVDGNRTK
;
A
#
# COMPACT_ATOMS: atom_id res chain seq x y z
N MET A 1 6.06 0.04 -10.86
CA MET A 1 7.33 0.70 -11.18
C MET A 1 7.76 0.43 -12.60
N GLU A 2 7.78 -0.83 -13.03
CA GLU A 2 8.19 -1.21 -14.40
C GLU A 2 7.42 -0.51 -15.54
N HIS A 3 6.14 -0.19 -15.36
CA HIS A 3 5.39 0.62 -16.33
C HIS A 3 5.96 2.03 -16.56
N VAL A 4 6.51 2.68 -15.53
CA VAL A 4 7.17 3.99 -15.66
C VAL A 4 8.41 3.85 -16.53
N LEU A 5 9.22 2.82 -16.25
CA LEU A 5 10.44 2.51 -17.01
C LEU A 5 10.13 2.23 -18.49
N GLN A 6 9.08 1.46 -18.75
CA GLN A 6 8.63 1.16 -20.11
C GLN A 6 8.14 2.40 -20.85
N THR A 7 7.52 3.35 -20.14
CA THR A 7 7.00 4.59 -20.73
C THR A 7 8.10 5.61 -21.01
N LEU A 8 9.17 5.62 -20.21
CA LEU A 8 10.30 6.54 -20.41
C LEU A 8 11.32 6.02 -21.44
N ARG A 9 11.34 4.72 -21.72
CA ARG A 9 12.28 4.12 -22.69
C ARG A 9 12.24 4.73 -24.10
N PRO A 10 11.07 5.05 -24.70
CA PRO A 10 11.02 5.67 -26.03
C PRO A 10 11.49 7.13 -26.04
N LEU A 11 11.62 7.78 -24.87
CA LEU A 11 11.90 9.21 -24.77
C LEU A 11 13.24 9.57 -25.40
N GLU A 12 14.25 8.69 -25.31
CA GLU A 12 15.55 8.91 -25.94
C GLU A 12 15.45 9.03 -27.47
N ASP A 13 14.65 8.15 -28.08
CA ASP A 13 14.40 8.13 -29.51
C ASP A 13 13.53 9.32 -29.94
N GLU A 14 12.48 9.63 -29.18
CA GLU A 14 11.56 10.75 -29.43
C GLU A 14 12.26 12.11 -29.33
N LEU A 15 13.18 12.25 -28.38
CA LEU A 15 13.96 13.48 -28.20
C LEU A 15 15.05 13.64 -29.27
N GLY A 16 15.32 12.59 -30.06
CA GLY A 16 16.30 12.61 -31.13
C GLY A 16 17.73 12.77 -30.62
N VAL A 17 18.04 12.24 -29.43
CA VAL A 17 19.32 12.44 -28.73
C VAL A 17 20.50 12.12 -29.65
N GLU A 18 20.47 10.99 -30.34
CA GLU A 18 21.55 10.60 -31.25
C GLU A 18 21.75 11.56 -32.42
N GLN A 19 20.68 12.20 -32.94
CA GLN A 19 20.84 13.21 -33.99
C GLN A 19 21.47 14.49 -33.44
N ILE A 20 21.08 14.89 -32.23
CA ILE A 20 21.66 16.04 -31.52
C ILE A 20 23.15 15.80 -31.26
N ILE A 21 23.52 14.63 -30.71
CA ILE A 21 24.91 14.28 -30.43
C ILE A 21 25.74 14.20 -31.71
N LYS A 22 25.18 13.63 -32.79
CA LYS A 22 25.85 13.59 -34.09
C LYS A 22 26.09 14.99 -34.66
N ALA A 23 25.10 15.88 -34.59
CA ALA A 23 25.24 17.27 -35.00
C ALA A 23 26.28 18.02 -34.16
N LEU A 24 26.29 17.81 -32.84
CA LEU A 24 27.29 18.37 -31.92
C LEU A 24 28.70 17.90 -32.24
N ASN A 25 28.88 16.61 -32.52
CA ASN A 25 30.20 16.06 -32.85
C ASN A 25 30.77 16.69 -34.13
N LEU A 26 29.92 16.95 -35.12
CA LEU A 26 30.32 17.59 -36.38
C LEU A 26 30.67 19.08 -36.21
N ASN A 27 29.97 19.80 -35.33
CA ASN A 27 30.12 21.26 -35.21
C ASN A 27 31.10 21.69 -34.11
N GLN A 28 31.19 20.94 -33.01
CA GLN A 28 31.90 21.34 -31.78
C GLN A 28 32.90 20.28 -31.29
N GLY A 29 33.00 19.14 -31.99
CA GLY A 29 33.94 18.06 -31.70
C GLY A 29 33.44 17.04 -30.68
N GLY A 30 34.20 15.94 -30.55
CA GLY A 30 33.78 14.76 -29.79
C GLY A 30 33.71 14.96 -28.27
N CYS A 31 34.53 15.85 -27.71
CA CYS A 31 34.51 16.12 -26.27
C CYS A 31 33.17 16.73 -25.84
N THR A 32 32.73 17.79 -26.52
CA THR A 32 31.45 18.47 -26.26
C THR A 32 30.26 17.55 -26.52
N ALA A 33 30.34 16.74 -27.59
CA ALA A 33 29.31 15.75 -27.90
C ALA A 33 29.17 14.69 -26.80
N ASN A 34 30.28 14.17 -26.27
CA ASN A 34 30.24 13.21 -25.17
C ASN A 34 29.71 13.84 -23.87
N GLN A 35 30.14 15.05 -23.53
CA GLN A 35 29.64 15.74 -22.35
C GLN A 35 28.12 15.99 -22.44
N CYS A 36 27.63 16.37 -23.62
CA CYS A 36 26.19 16.54 -23.86
C CYS A 36 25.45 15.21 -23.70
N ARG A 37 25.99 14.12 -24.25
CA ARG A 37 25.42 12.77 -24.10
C ARG A 37 25.28 12.39 -22.63
N GLU A 38 26.36 12.52 -21.86
CA GLU A 38 26.36 12.21 -20.42
C GLU A 38 25.31 13.05 -19.68
N THR A 39 25.24 14.35 -19.96
CA THR A 39 24.29 15.26 -19.32
C THR A 39 22.83 14.88 -19.61
N ILE A 40 22.52 14.47 -20.84
CA ILE A 40 21.16 14.06 -21.24
C ILE A 40 20.77 12.77 -20.53
N TYR A 41 21.64 11.75 -20.53
CA TYR A 41 21.34 10.49 -19.84
C TYR A 41 21.21 10.68 -18.33
N ASP A 42 22.06 11.52 -17.73
CA ASP A 42 21.93 11.87 -16.32
C ASP A 42 20.58 12.53 -16.00
N LEU A 43 20.09 13.40 -16.89
CA LEU A 43 18.80 14.05 -16.72
C LEU A 43 17.64 13.05 -16.82
N ILE A 44 17.69 12.15 -17.80
CA ILE A 44 16.67 11.10 -18.00
C ILE A 44 16.62 10.18 -16.79
N ASN A 45 17.78 9.71 -16.32
CA ASN A 45 17.88 8.83 -15.14
C ASN A 45 17.36 9.53 -13.87
N LYS A 46 17.72 10.80 -13.64
CA LYS A 46 17.20 11.57 -12.49
C LYS A 46 15.68 11.79 -12.57
N SER A 47 15.15 11.97 -13.77
CA SER A 47 13.70 12.11 -13.97
C SER A 47 12.97 10.82 -13.64
N GLU A 48 13.54 9.66 -13.98
CA GLU A 48 12.99 8.36 -13.61
C GLU A 48 12.90 8.20 -12.09
N ASP A 49 13.97 8.53 -11.37
CA ASP A 49 14.03 8.49 -9.92
C ASP A 49 13.01 9.45 -9.26
N ASP A 50 12.85 10.66 -9.81
CA ASP A 50 11.91 11.65 -9.29
C ASP A 50 10.45 11.20 -9.45
N VAL A 51 10.08 10.70 -10.63
CA VAL A 51 8.72 10.17 -10.87
C VAL A 51 8.43 8.98 -9.96
N THR A 52 9.41 8.08 -9.81
CA THR A 52 9.33 6.95 -8.88
C THR A 52 9.10 7.39 -7.44
N GLY A 53 9.89 8.36 -6.97
CA GLY A 53 9.78 8.91 -5.63
C GLY A 53 8.40 9.55 -5.37
N LYS A 54 7.87 10.29 -6.34
CA LYS A 54 6.53 10.88 -6.25
C LYS A 54 5.43 9.82 -6.17
N ILE A 55 5.50 8.78 -6.99
CA ILE A 55 4.55 7.66 -6.94
C ILE A 55 4.59 6.99 -5.56
N PHE A 56 5.79 6.73 -5.04
CA PHE A 56 5.95 6.14 -3.71
C PHE A 56 5.35 7.04 -2.62
N SER A 57 5.60 8.35 -2.70
CA SER A 57 5.04 9.33 -1.75
C SER A 57 3.51 9.34 -1.77
N ILE A 58 2.89 9.28 -2.95
CA ILE A 58 1.43 9.18 -3.11
C ILE A 58 0.91 7.90 -2.45
N ILE A 59 1.53 6.75 -2.74
CA ILE A 59 1.13 5.46 -2.17
C ILE A 59 1.22 5.51 -0.64
N CYS A 60 2.33 5.99 -0.08
CA CYS A 60 2.49 6.13 1.37
C CYS A 60 1.40 7.02 1.98
N GLY A 61 1.14 8.18 1.37
CA GLY A 61 0.07 9.08 1.81
C GLY A 61 -1.32 8.45 1.72
N MET A 62 -1.58 7.58 0.73
CA MET A 62 -2.82 6.82 0.65
C MET A 62 -2.92 5.76 1.75
N VAL A 63 -1.85 5.00 1.99
CA VAL A 63 -1.82 3.98 3.05
C VAL A 63 -2.05 4.62 4.41
N GLU A 64 -1.44 5.77 4.70
CA GLU A 64 -1.67 6.49 5.95
C GLU A 64 -3.14 6.89 6.13
N LYS A 65 -3.80 7.36 5.07
CA LYS A 65 -5.22 7.73 5.09
C LYS A 65 -6.14 6.53 5.24
N LEU A 66 -5.81 5.39 4.64
CA LEU A 66 -6.61 4.16 4.68
C LEU A 66 -6.38 3.34 5.97
N ARG A 67 -5.22 3.49 6.62
CA ARG A 67 -4.84 2.78 7.85
C ARG A 67 -5.92 2.79 8.93
N PRO A 68 -6.55 3.91 9.33
CA PRO A 68 -7.59 3.91 10.36
C PRO A 68 -8.80 3.07 9.96
N ASP A 69 -9.27 3.19 8.72
CA ASP A 69 -10.42 2.43 8.23
C ASP A 69 -10.10 0.93 8.15
N MET A 70 -8.91 0.57 7.67
CA MET A 70 -8.44 -0.82 7.67
C MET A 70 -8.40 -1.41 9.08
N LYS A 71 -7.87 -0.66 10.07
CA LYS A 71 -7.88 -1.09 11.48
C LYS A 71 -9.31 -1.30 11.99
N LYS A 72 -10.22 -0.39 11.65
CA LYS A 72 -11.64 -0.48 12.03
C LYS A 72 -12.32 -1.70 11.39
N PHE A 73 -12.07 -1.97 10.11
CA PHE A 73 -12.60 -3.17 9.43
C PHE A 73 -12.09 -4.45 10.07
N VAL A 74 -10.78 -4.57 10.33
CA VAL A 74 -10.20 -5.74 10.99
C VAL A 74 -10.77 -5.92 12.40
N PHE A 75 -10.93 -4.83 13.17
CA PHE A 75 -11.57 -4.88 14.47
C PHE A 75 -13.01 -5.41 14.36
N HIS A 76 -13.83 -4.85 13.48
CA HIS A 76 -15.20 -5.31 13.31
C HIS A 76 -15.31 -6.73 12.77
N LEU A 77 -14.37 -7.22 11.97
CA LEU A 77 -14.33 -8.63 11.55
C LEU A 77 -13.96 -9.56 12.71
N ALA A 78 -12.96 -9.18 13.51
CA ALA A 78 -12.55 -9.95 14.69
C ALA A 78 -13.59 -9.92 15.82
N TRP A 79 -14.49 -8.93 15.80
CA TRP A 79 -15.53 -8.70 16.81
C TRP A 79 -16.95 -8.82 16.26
N ALA A 80 -17.13 -9.23 15.00
CA ALA A 80 -18.45 -9.45 14.44
C ALA A 80 -19.08 -10.59 15.23
N PRO A 81 -20.24 -10.39 15.89
CA PRO A 81 -20.94 -11.51 16.49
C PRO A 81 -21.23 -12.52 15.37
N GLU A 82 -20.89 -13.79 15.59
CA GLU A 82 -21.27 -14.88 14.70
C GLU A 82 -22.80 -14.88 14.57
N LYS A 83 -23.33 -14.17 13.57
CA LYS A 83 -24.68 -14.40 13.09
C LYS A 83 -24.58 -15.40 11.95
N LEU A 84 -24.08 -16.59 12.29
CA LEU A 84 -24.28 -17.80 11.51
C LEU A 84 -25.45 -18.55 12.13
N ASP A 85 -26.66 -18.01 11.97
CA ASP A 85 -27.86 -18.86 11.95
C ASP A 85 -27.98 -19.41 10.52
N ALA A 86 -27.00 -20.20 10.12
CA ALA A 86 -27.16 -21.17 9.07
C ALA A 86 -27.82 -22.39 9.72
N GLU A 87 -28.91 -22.88 9.14
CA GLU A 87 -29.56 -24.16 9.45
C GLU A 87 -30.56 -24.20 10.62
N ASN A 88 -31.77 -23.69 10.38
CA ASN A 88 -33.00 -24.33 10.85
C ASN A 88 -34.11 -24.24 9.79
N VAL A 89 -33.74 -24.53 8.54
CA VAL A 89 -34.64 -25.09 7.54
C VAL A 89 -34.29 -26.56 7.44
N SER A 90 -34.93 -27.41 8.25
CA SER A 90 -35.31 -28.81 7.98
C SER A 90 -35.65 -29.56 9.29
N ASP A 91 -36.94 -29.79 9.48
CA ASP A 91 -37.57 -30.99 10.05
C ASP A 91 -36.98 -31.67 11.31
N SER A 92 -37.64 -31.47 12.46
CA SER A 92 -38.11 -32.61 13.26
C SER A 92 -39.27 -32.23 14.19
N SER A 93 -40.45 -32.67 13.77
CA SER A 93 -41.64 -33.04 14.54
C SER A 93 -41.52 -33.16 16.08
N LEU A 94 -42.45 -32.48 16.77
CA LEU A 94 -43.21 -32.89 17.98
C LEU A 94 -42.46 -33.42 19.21
N VAL A 95 -42.29 -32.59 20.26
CA VAL A 95 -42.71 -32.78 21.69
C VAL A 95 -42.59 -31.38 22.32
N GLY A 96 -43.62 -30.68 22.82
CA GLY A 96 -44.32 -30.92 24.08
C GLY A 96 -43.73 -30.07 25.23
N GLU A 97 -44.48 -29.03 25.61
CA GLU A 97 -44.59 -28.39 26.94
C GLU A 97 -43.47 -27.49 27.54
N LEU A 98 -43.85 -26.21 27.68
CA LEU A 98 -43.76 -25.30 28.84
C LEU A 98 -42.53 -25.33 29.77
N GLY A 99 -41.77 -24.23 29.75
CA GLY A 99 -40.86 -23.86 30.83
C GLY A 99 -40.45 -22.39 30.76
N HIS A 100 -41.01 -21.56 31.65
CA HIS A 100 -40.62 -20.19 31.92
C HIS A 100 -39.11 -20.06 32.22
N HIS A 101 -38.41 -19.08 31.66
CA HIS A 101 -37.35 -18.38 32.41
C HIS A 101 -36.98 -17.02 31.77
N SER A 102 -37.36 -15.97 32.51
CA SER A 102 -36.78 -14.63 32.66
C SER A 102 -35.73 -14.16 31.65
N SER A 103 -36.10 -13.12 30.88
CA SER A 103 -35.16 -12.22 30.22
C SER A 103 -34.46 -11.34 31.25
N ASP A 104 -33.13 -11.38 31.32
CA ASP A 104 -32.32 -10.41 32.05
C ASP A 104 -31.29 -9.80 31.08
N PRO A 105 -31.25 -8.46 30.88
CA PRO A 105 -30.33 -7.84 29.94
C PRO A 105 -29.06 -7.35 30.66
N LEU A 106 -27.94 -7.36 29.92
CA LEU A 106 -26.68 -6.68 30.20
C LEU A 106 -25.72 -7.35 31.21
N GLN A 107 -24.79 -8.13 30.66
CA GLN A 107 -23.43 -8.16 31.22
C GLN A 107 -22.41 -8.30 30.08
N GLN A 108 -21.92 -7.18 29.55
CA GLN A 108 -20.66 -7.15 28.79
C GLN A 108 -19.51 -7.41 29.78
N PRO A 109 -18.61 -8.39 29.55
CA PRO A 109 -17.41 -8.50 30.37
C PRO A 109 -16.38 -7.42 29.98
N ALA A 110 -15.69 -6.91 30.99
CA ALA A 110 -14.75 -5.79 30.91
C ALA A 110 -13.59 -6.05 29.93
N ALA A 111 -13.16 -4.98 29.25
CA ALA A 111 -12.12 -4.93 28.21
C ALA A 111 -10.69 -5.34 28.64
N SER A 112 -10.51 -5.92 29.83
CA SER A 112 -9.21 -6.22 30.43
C SER A 112 -8.72 -7.66 30.26
N GLN A 113 -9.45 -8.53 29.54
CA GLN A 113 -9.16 -9.98 29.49
C GLN A 113 -9.01 -10.60 28.08
N LEU A 114 -8.61 -9.85 27.05
CA LEU A 114 -8.50 -10.42 25.70
C LEU A 114 -7.10 -10.20 25.13
N ARG A 115 -6.28 -11.26 25.22
CA ARG A 115 -5.07 -11.41 24.41
C ARG A 115 -5.46 -11.53 22.93
N PRO A 116 -4.74 -10.88 22.00
CA PRO A 116 -4.96 -11.11 20.57
C PRO A 116 -4.58 -12.55 20.21
N ALA A 117 -5.50 -13.31 19.61
CA ALA A 117 -5.28 -14.68 19.14
C ALA A 117 -4.52 -14.76 17.80
N LEU A 118 -4.08 -13.63 17.25
CA LEU A 118 -3.29 -13.58 16.02
C LEU A 118 -2.03 -12.78 16.30
N GLY A 119 -0.89 -13.48 16.32
CA GLY A 119 0.45 -12.94 16.57
C GLY A 119 0.98 -12.05 15.45
N TYR A 120 0.19 -11.06 15.03
CA TYR A 120 0.68 -9.94 14.24
C TYR A 120 0.93 -8.77 15.16
N ASP A 121 2.20 -8.58 15.47
CA ASP A 121 2.71 -7.47 16.26
C ASP A 121 2.65 -6.19 15.40
N VAL A 122 1.54 -5.46 15.51
CA VAL A 122 1.29 -4.20 14.79
C VAL A 122 2.27 -3.10 15.23
N ASP A 123 2.83 -3.21 16.44
CA ASP A 123 3.77 -2.24 17.01
C ASP A 123 5.17 -2.34 16.37
N ARG A 124 5.49 -3.46 15.71
CA ARG A 124 6.77 -3.63 14.99
C ARG A 124 6.87 -2.80 13.71
N LEU A 125 5.77 -2.25 13.19
CA LEU A 125 5.81 -1.37 12.01
C LEU A 125 6.29 0.06 12.33
N ASP A 126 6.18 0.51 13.58
CA ASP A 126 6.59 1.87 13.95
C ASP A 126 8.12 2.01 14.04
N ALA A 127 8.85 0.93 14.34
CA ALA A 127 10.31 0.98 14.55
C ALA A 127 11.16 1.19 13.28
N ARG A 128 10.56 1.23 12.08
CA ARG A 128 11.29 1.36 10.81
C ARG A 128 11.18 2.73 10.14
N VAL A 129 10.35 3.63 10.68
CA VAL A 129 10.10 4.97 10.10
C VAL A 129 10.89 6.09 10.79
N ASP A 130 11.44 5.87 11.99
CA ASP A 130 12.21 6.90 12.72
C ASP A 130 13.71 6.98 12.35
N GLY A 131 14.21 6.10 11.48
CA GLY A 131 15.65 6.01 11.18
C GLY A 131 16.24 7.06 10.23
N ASN A 132 15.43 7.89 9.56
CA ASN A 132 15.91 8.75 8.47
C ASN A 132 15.71 10.25 8.68
N ARG A 133 15.47 10.70 9.91
CA ARG A 133 15.39 12.13 10.24
C ARG A 133 16.51 12.55 11.19
N THR A 134 17.76 12.41 10.77
CA THR A 134 18.90 13.21 11.27
C THR A 134 20.14 12.95 10.41
N LYS A 135 20.37 13.83 9.43
CA LYS A 135 21.68 14.40 9.09
C LYS A 135 21.49 15.53 8.10
#